data_AF-A0A961NLK5-F1
#
_entry.id   AF-A0A961NLK5-F1
#
_cell.length_a   1.000
_cell.length_b   1.000
_cell.length_c   1.000
_cell.angle_alpha   90.00
_cell.angle_beta   90.00
_cell.angle_gamma   90.00
#
_symmetry.space_group_name_H-M   'P 1'
#
loop_
_entity.id
_entity.type
_entity.pdbx_description
1 polymer ?
#
loop_
_entity_poly.entity_id
_entity_poly.type
_entity_poly.pdbx_seq_one_letter_code
_entity_poly.pdbx_strand_id
1 'polypeptide(L)'
;MRIGIDIGNVIIGSDTDDPDQFFGDRYLQAPEVHAAFQSIAELVRVSGRHNVLIISKCGPFIQKRSLEWLSHHDFFNRTGFHRENVHFTLHRHEKAPLCDRLNIDAFIDDRFTVLEHMLPL
;
A
#
# COMPACT_ATOMS: atom_id res chain seq x y z
N MET A 1 9.08 -11.91 10.21
CA MET A 1 8.80 -11.64 8.80
C MET A 1 8.39 -10.19 8.66
N ARG A 2 9.02 -9.43 7.78
CA ARG A 2 8.64 -8.07 7.38
C ARG A 2 7.91 -8.11 6.04
N ILE A 3 6.78 -7.43 5.95
CA ILE A 3 5.86 -7.51 4.82
C ILE A 3 5.71 -6.13 4.21
N GLY A 4 5.99 -6.01 2.92
CA GLY A 4 5.70 -4.83 2.11
C GLY A 4 4.37 -4.97 1.37
N ILE A 5 3.60 -3.90 1.30
CA ILE A 5 2.26 -3.89 0.68
C ILE A 5 2.13 -2.64 -0.21
N ASP A 6 1.72 -2.80 -1.48
CA ASP A 6 1.35 -1.65 -2.33
C ASP A 6 -0.01 -1.05 -1.91
N ILE A 7 -0.37 0.11 -2.49
CA ILE A 7 -1.67 0.74 -2.25
C ILE A 7 -2.63 0.48 -3.40
N GLY A 8 -2.24 0.74 -4.65
CA GLY A 8 -3.17 0.79 -5.78
C GLY A 8 -3.62 -0.62 -6.15
N ASN A 9 -4.93 -0.85 -6.19
CA ASN A 9 -5.56 -2.16 -6.39
C ASN A 9 -5.15 -3.25 -5.38
N VAL A 10 -4.43 -2.89 -4.32
CA VAL A 10 -4.09 -3.79 -3.20
C VAL A 10 -4.83 -3.37 -1.93
N ILE A 11 -4.86 -2.06 -1.64
CA ILE A 11 -5.57 -1.47 -0.49
C ILE A 11 -6.72 -0.59 -0.99
N ILE A 12 -6.41 0.31 -1.91
CA ILE A 12 -7.38 1.24 -2.52
C ILE A 12 -7.73 0.69 -3.89
N GLY A 13 -8.99 0.32 -4.06
CA GLY A 13 -9.53 -0.13 -5.33
C GLY A 13 -9.99 1.03 -6.19
N SER A 14 -10.39 0.69 -7.41
CA SER A 14 -11.14 1.58 -8.28
C SER A 14 -12.60 1.15 -8.31
N ASP A 15 -13.51 2.11 -8.48
CA ASP A 15 -14.90 1.82 -8.85
C ASP A 15 -14.92 1.24 -10.28
N THR A 16 -15.73 0.20 -10.50
CA THR A 16 -15.87 -0.42 -11.83
C THR A 16 -16.52 0.52 -12.84
N ASP A 17 -17.43 1.38 -12.39
CA ASP A 17 -18.11 2.36 -13.23
C ASP A 17 -17.29 3.66 -13.39
N ASP A 18 -16.32 3.90 -12.49
CA ASP A 18 -15.41 5.05 -12.50
C ASP A 18 -13.96 4.63 -12.15
N PRO A 19 -13.23 4.01 -13.10
CA PRO A 19 -11.90 3.45 -12.83
C PRO A 19 -10.86 4.51 -12.42
N ASP A 20 -11.09 5.77 -12.80
CA ASP A 20 -10.22 6.92 -12.52
C ASP A 20 -10.67 7.74 -11.29
N GLN A 21 -11.65 7.27 -10.52
CA GLN A 21 -12.21 7.98 -9.35
C GLN A 21 -11.13 8.52 -8.40
N PHE A 22 -10.09 7.74 -8.14
CA PHE A 22 -8.99 8.12 -7.25
C PHE A 22 -8.11 9.26 -7.80
N PHE A 23 -8.08 9.42 -9.12
CA PHE A 23 -7.37 10.52 -9.79
C PHE A 23 -8.24 11.78 -9.93
N GLY A 24 -9.56 11.68 -9.68
CA GLY A 24 -10.50 12.80 -9.65
C GLY A 24 -10.72 13.42 -8.27
N ASP A 25 -11.76 14.26 -8.16
CA ASP A 25 -12.12 14.96 -6.92
C ASP A 25 -12.84 14.06 -5.90
N ARG A 26 -13.40 12.94 -6.37
CA ARG A 26 -14.07 11.94 -5.54
C ARG A 26 -13.10 10.90 -4.96
N TYR A 27 -11.80 11.18 -4.92
CA TYR A 27 -10.78 10.20 -4.50
C TYR A 27 -11.03 9.61 -3.11
N LEU A 28 -11.61 10.36 -2.18
CA LEU A 28 -12.00 9.86 -0.84
C LEU A 28 -13.10 8.79 -0.89
N GLN A 29 -13.89 8.73 -1.97
CA GLN A 29 -14.94 7.73 -2.17
C GLN A 29 -14.42 6.44 -2.81
N ALA A 30 -13.15 6.40 -3.24
CA ALA A 30 -12.54 5.19 -3.76
C ALA A 30 -12.69 4.04 -2.75
N PRO A 31 -13.18 2.87 -3.17
CA PRO A 31 -13.47 1.78 -2.25
C PRO A 31 -12.18 1.16 -1.73
N GLU A 32 -12.27 0.60 -0.52
CA GLU A 32 -11.31 -0.41 -0.06
C GLU A 32 -11.35 -1.62 -1.01
N VAL A 33 -10.20 -2.17 -1.39
CA VAL A 33 -10.15 -3.50 -2.02
C VAL A 33 -10.74 -4.52 -1.03
N HIS A 34 -11.59 -5.42 -1.51
CA HIS A 34 -12.32 -6.34 -0.65
C HIS A 34 -11.42 -7.01 0.40
N ALA A 35 -11.77 -6.81 1.68
CA ALA A 35 -11.08 -7.34 2.85
C ALA A 35 -9.62 -6.90 3.05
N ALA A 36 -9.14 -5.83 2.38
CA ALA A 36 -7.77 -5.36 2.54
C ALA A 36 -7.48 -4.91 3.98
N PHE A 37 -8.38 -4.16 4.63
CA PHE A 37 -8.16 -3.68 5.99
C PHE A 37 -8.19 -4.84 6.98
N GLN A 38 -9.14 -5.76 6.83
CA GLN A 38 -9.21 -6.97 7.65
C GLN A 38 -7.92 -7.79 7.53
N SER A 39 -7.42 -7.98 6.31
CA SER A 39 -6.20 -8.74 6.05
C SER A 39 -4.97 -8.05 6.64
N ILE A 40 -4.85 -6.73 6.48
CA ILE A 40 -3.75 -5.95 7.05
C ILE A 40 -3.80 -5.94 8.58
N ALA A 41 -5.00 -5.84 9.19
CA ALA A 41 -5.16 -5.94 10.63
C ALA A 41 -4.64 -7.28 11.16
N GLU A 42 -4.93 -8.37 10.45
CA GLU A 42 -4.43 -9.70 10.78
C GLU A 42 -2.90 -9.79 10.62
N LEU A 43 -2.34 -9.25 9.52
CA LEU A 43 -0.88 -9.18 9.33
C LEU A 43 -0.18 -8.39 10.43
N VAL A 44 -0.74 -7.25 10.83
CA VAL A 44 -0.24 -6.44 11.95
C VAL A 44 -0.30 -7.23 13.26
N ARG A 45 -1.39 -7.97 13.50
CA ARG A 45 -1.56 -8.81 14.69
C ARG A 45 -0.51 -9.93 14.75
N VAL A 46 -0.26 -10.63 13.64
CA VAL A 46 0.65 -11.78 13.62
C VAL A 46 2.13 -11.41 13.49
N SER A 47 2.45 -10.33 12.77
CA SER A 47 3.83 -9.92 12.49
C SER A 47 4.30 -8.79 13.41
N GLY A 48 3.39 -8.08 14.06
CA GLY A 48 3.65 -6.86 14.81
C GLY A 48 3.64 -5.62 13.90
N ARG A 49 3.07 -4.51 14.40
CA ARG A 49 2.87 -3.26 13.64
C ARG A 49 4.13 -2.65 13.00
N HIS A 50 5.31 -2.91 13.55
CA HIS A 50 6.58 -2.41 13.02
C HIS A 50 7.12 -3.23 11.84
N ASN A 51 6.56 -4.43 11.60
CA ASN A 51 6.98 -5.35 10.55
C ASN A 51 6.04 -5.36 9.34
N VAL A 52 4.98 -4.54 9.34
CA VAL A 52 4.11 -4.34 8.19
C VAL A 52 4.34 -2.94 7.65
N LEU A 53 4.67 -2.85 6.36
CA LEU A 53 5.10 -1.62 5.70
C LEU A 53 4.32 -1.42 4.40
N ILE A 54 3.91 -0.18 4.15
CA ILE A 54 3.33 0.22 2.87
C ILE A 54 4.46 0.80 2.03
N ILE A 55 4.59 0.33 0.80
CA ILE A 55 5.57 0.82 -0.16
C ILE A 55 4.84 1.03 -1.50
N SER A 56 4.52 2.29 -1.80
CA SER A 56 3.72 2.63 -2.98
C SER A 56 4.41 3.56 -3.96
N LYS A 57 4.30 3.24 -5.25
CA LYS A 57 4.79 4.12 -6.32
C LYS A 57 3.74 5.17 -6.64
N CYS A 58 4.02 6.44 -6.37
CA CYS A 58 3.17 7.54 -6.81
C CYS A 58 3.88 8.91 -6.72
N GLY A 59 3.44 9.86 -7.56
CA GLY A 59 3.94 11.24 -7.52
C GLY A 59 3.41 12.02 -6.31
N PRO A 60 4.04 13.16 -5.93
CA PRO A 60 3.75 13.88 -4.69
C PRO A 60 2.27 14.23 -4.46
N PHE A 61 1.56 14.58 -5.55
CA PHE A 61 0.13 14.87 -5.50
C PHE A 61 -0.70 13.66 -5.05
N ILE A 62 -0.39 12.49 -5.61
CA ILE A 62 -1.06 11.24 -5.27
C ILE A 62 -0.63 10.74 -3.89
N GLN A 63 0.62 10.97 -3.47
CA GLN A 63 1.06 10.66 -2.09
C GLN A 63 0.18 11.36 -1.04
N LYS A 64 -0.09 12.65 -1.25
CA LYS A 64 -0.98 13.43 -0.37
C LYS A 64 -2.38 12.82 -0.33
N ARG A 65 -2.97 12.53 -1.49
CA ARG A 65 -4.30 11.91 -1.58
C ARG A 65 -4.37 10.52 -0.94
N SER A 66 -3.34 9.70 -1.11
CA SER A 66 -3.25 8.39 -0.45
C SER A 66 -3.23 8.52 1.06
N LEU A 67 -2.43 9.44 1.62
CA LEU A 67 -2.41 9.69 3.06
C LEU A 67 -3.74 10.24 3.59
N GLU A 68 -4.38 11.14 2.84
CA GLU A 68 -5.71 11.68 3.15
C GLU A 68 -6.77 10.59 3.14
N TRP A 69 -6.76 9.71 2.12
CA TRP A 69 -7.66 8.57 2.02
C TRP A 69 -7.48 7.60 3.19
N LEU A 70 -6.24 7.20 3.51
CA LEU A 70 -5.94 6.32 4.64
C LEU A 70 -6.45 6.93 5.96
N SER A 71 -6.29 8.24 6.13
CA SER A 71 -6.79 8.93 7.32
C SER A 71 -8.32 9.05 7.35
N HIS A 72 -8.94 9.33 6.21
CA HIS A 72 -10.40 9.47 6.06
C HIS A 72 -11.14 8.16 6.36
N HIS A 73 -10.58 7.03 5.91
CA HIS A 73 -11.14 5.69 6.12
C HIS A 73 -10.77 5.05 7.47
N ASP A 74 -10.16 5.83 8.37
CA ASP A 74 -9.71 5.39 9.69
C ASP A 74 -8.77 4.17 9.66
N PHE A 75 -7.96 4.06 8.59
CA PHE A 75 -7.12 2.90 8.30
C PHE A 75 -6.21 2.53 9.47
N PHE A 76 -5.50 3.51 10.04
CA PHE A 76 -4.50 3.24 11.08
C PHE A 76 -5.11 2.68 12.37
N ASN A 77 -6.29 3.14 12.76
CA ASN A 77 -6.98 2.63 13.95
C ASN A 77 -7.65 1.28 13.66
N ARG A 78 -8.32 1.15 12.51
CA ARG A 78 -8.98 -0.11 12.10
C ARG A 78 -8.01 -1.27 11.93
N THR A 79 -6.76 -1.00 11.52
CA THR A 79 -5.76 -2.03 11.24
C THR A 79 -4.65 -2.15 12.28
N GLY A 80 -4.49 -1.15 13.17
CA GLY A 80 -3.34 -1.06 14.08
C GLY A 80 -2.01 -0.75 13.37
N PHE A 81 -2.04 -0.38 12.09
CA PHE A 81 -0.86 -0.13 11.27
C PHE A 81 -0.06 1.09 11.77
N HIS A 82 1.28 1.00 11.74
CA HIS A 82 2.16 2.09 12.17
C HIS A 82 2.22 3.21 11.10
N ARG A 83 1.73 4.41 11.41
CA ARG A 83 1.66 5.51 10.43
C ARG A 83 3.00 5.85 9.75
N GLU A 84 4.11 5.74 10.47
CA GLU A 84 5.45 6.05 9.92
C GLU A 84 6.00 4.95 8.99
N ASN A 85 5.31 3.80 8.89
CA ASN A 85 5.68 2.70 7.98
C ASN A 85 5.07 2.87 6.57
N VAL A 86 4.64 4.08 6.22
CA VAL A 86 4.18 4.40 4.86
C VAL A 86 5.33 5.05 4.10
N HIS A 87 5.79 4.37 3.05
CA HIS A 87 6.89 4.81 2.20
C HIS A 87 6.41 4.96 0.75
N PHE A 88 6.91 6.00 0.08
CA PHE A 88 6.59 6.27 -1.31
C PHE A 88 7.85 6.26 -2.18
N THR A 89 7.70 5.79 -3.42
CA THR A 89 8.71 5.88 -4.46
C THR A 89 8.16 6.64 -5.67
N LEU A 90 9.03 7.29 -6.45
CA LEU A 90 8.62 8.00 -7.67
C LEU A 90 8.56 7.04 -8.87
N HIS A 91 9.42 6.02 -8.87
CA HIS A 91 9.53 5.02 -9.92
C HIS A 91 9.36 3.60 -9.36
N ARG A 92 8.92 2.66 -10.22
CA ARG A 92 8.64 1.28 -9.81
C ARG A 92 9.90 0.51 -9.42
N HIS A 93 10.98 0.70 -10.19
CA HIS A 93 12.27 0.03 -9.95
C HIS A 93 12.91 0.43 -8.61
N GLU A 94 12.49 1.54 -8.00
CA GLU A 94 12.97 1.97 -6.67
C GLU A 94 12.40 1.12 -5.53
N LYS A 95 11.32 0.35 -5.77
CA LYS A 95 10.73 -0.51 -4.74
C LYS A 95 11.68 -1.61 -4.30
N ALA A 96 12.38 -2.28 -5.22
CA ALA A 96 13.26 -3.40 -4.88
C ALA A 96 14.42 -2.97 -3.97
N PRO A 97 15.23 -1.94 -4.31
CA PRO A 97 16.28 -1.43 -3.41
C PRO A 97 15.75 -0.92 -2.07
N LEU A 98 14.51 -0.38 -2.04
CA LEU A 98 13.86 0.04 -0.80
C LEU A 98 13.46 -1.16 0.06
N CYS A 99 12.92 -2.22 -0.56
CA CYS A 99 12.59 -3.47 0.12
C CYS A 99 13.83 -4.10 0.75
N ASP A 100 14.95 -4.14 0.02
CA ASP A 100 16.24 -4.62 0.54
C ASP A 100 16.69 -3.80 1.76
N ARG A 101 16.67 -2.46 1.64
CA ARG A 101 17.08 -1.55 2.73
C ARG A 101 16.20 -1.68 3.97
N LEU A 102 14.92 -2.00 3.80
CA LEU A 102 13.97 -2.20 4.88
C LEU A 102 13.90 -3.64 5.37
N ASN A 103 14.70 -4.55 4.80
CA ASN A 103 14.68 -6.00 5.07
C ASN A 103 13.26 -6.59 4.92
N ILE A 104 12.59 -6.30 3.80
CA ILE A 104 11.28 -6.88 3.49
C ILE A 104 11.47 -8.34 3.04
N ASP A 105 10.77 -9.27 3.69
CA ASP A 105 10.84 -10.70 3.40
C ASP A 105 9.79 -11.14 2.36
N ALA A 106 8.65 -10.44 2.30
CA ALA A 106 7.54 -10.73 1.40
C ALA A 106 6.88 -9.44 0.92
N PHE A 107 6.47 -9.38 -0.35
CA PHE A 107 5.84 -8.21 -0.93
C PHE A 107 4.50 -8.54 -1.60
N ILE A 108 3.49 -7.71 -1.35
CA ILE A 108 2.14 -7.84 -1.89
C ILE A 108 1.91 -6.68 -2.88
N ASP A 109 1.75 -7.00 -4.16
CA ASP A 109 1.49 -6.06 -5.25
C ASP A 109 0.52 -6.71 -6.26
N ASP A 110 -0.30 -5.91 -6.93
CA ASP A 110 -1.22 -6.39 -7.98
C ASP A 110 -0.49 -6.65 -9.31
N ARG A 111 0.75 -6.17 -9.45
CA ARG A 111 1.50 -6.20 -10.71
C ARG A 111 2.68 -7.16 -10.68
N PHE A 112 2.59 -8.19 -11.51
CA PHE A 112 3.69 -9.13 -11.72
C PHE A 112 5.00 -8.46 -12.16
N THR A 113 4.95 -7.42 -13.00
CA THR A 113 6.15 -6.68 -13.43
C THR A 113 6.84 -5.90 -12.30
N VAL A 114 6.19 -5.72 -11.16
CA VAL A 114 6.85 -5.23 -9.95
C VAL A 114 7.46 -6.39 -9.17
N LEU A 115 6.71 -7.49 -9.03
CA LEU A 115 7.12 -8.66 -8.27
C LEU A 115 8.32 -9.39 -8.91
N GLU A 116 8.44 -9.40 -10.24
CA GLU A 116 9.58 -10.01 -10.93
C GLU A 116 10.92 -9.38 -10.53
N HIS A 117 10.93 -8.08 -10.23
CA HIS A 117 12.12 -7.36 -9.76
C HIS A 117 12.51 -7.71 -8.32
N MET A 118 11.68 -8.44 -7.58
CA MET A 118 11.93 -8.88 -6.21
C MET A 118 12.36 -10.34 -6.11
N LEU A 119 12.35 -11.07 -7.23
CA LEU A 119 12.84 -12.44 -7.27
C LEU A 119 14.38 -12.43 -7.29
N PRO A 120 15.04 -13.35 -6.58
CA PRO A 120 16.48 -13.53 -6.72
C PRO A 120 16.82 -13.89 -8.17
N LEU A 121 17.88 -13.28 -8.68
CA LEU A 121 18.50 -13.61 -9.98
C LEU A 121 19.11 -15.01 -9.96
#